data_AF-A0ABD1CCF0-F1
#
_entry.id   AF-A0ABD1CCF0-F1
#
_cell.length_a   1.000
_cell.length_b   1.000
_cell.length_c   1.000
_cell.angle_alpha   90.00
_cell.angle_beta   90.00
_cell.angle_gamma   90.00
#
_symmetry.space_group_name_H-M   'P 1'
#
loop_
_entity.id
_entity.type
_entity.pdbx_description
1 polymer ?
#
loop_
_entity_poly.entity_id
_entity_poly.type
_entity_poly.pdbx_seq_one_letter_code
_entity_poly.pdbx_strand_id
1 'polypeptide(L)'
;MHSDLSAHLHTPECNQLIDLLKNCHEENKFAKFIGVCNTIDQQVVNCLRGERRERTGGQIELTMSAADLEGYYLREEPQTICGQTIPSIVDDYVPDYPSTVDRFFTRYYYEHPVDKDRQEPHLVLFHSNRICLIQLAPEHVAFRLGIKSVSFEVGKIDRSQNHVSGKKKSGGMIVQADSTLALVTCNDESVFKVRGCVQGKLVEVNQRVVQDVGLLGREGDGFIAVVMPKPEQCEAIKGKLMTREEFPGGKNTGE
;
A
#
# COMPACT_ATOMS: atom_id res chain seq x y z
N MET A 1 -3.52 -23.71 -5.49
CA MET A 1 -2.13 -23.75 -4.98
C MET A 1 -2.13 -24.56 -3.70
N HIS A 2 -1.48 -25.72 -3.73
CA HIS A 2 -1.20 -26.52 -2.54
C HIS A 2 0.09 -26.02 -1.86
N SER A 3 0.33 -26.44 -0.61
CA SER A 3 1.59 -26.24 0.10
C SER A 3 2.73 -27.05 -0.54
N ASP A 4 3.94 -26.95 0.02
CA ASP A 4 5.06 -27.84 -0.32
C ASP A 4 4.60 -29.31 -0.26
N LEU A 5 5.06 -30.13 -1.22
CA LEU A 5 4.70 -31.56 -1.39
C LEU A 5 5.88 -32.49 -1.12
N SER A 6 6.89 -32.02 -0.39
CA SER A 6 8.05 -32.82 -0.01
C SER A 6 7.64 -33.97 0.92
N ALA A 7 8.08 -35.20 0.61
CA ALA A 7 7.57 -36.42 1.26
C ALA A 7 7.76 -36.47 2.79
N HIS A 8 8.77 -35.79 3.31
CA HIS A 8 9.06 -35.74 4.75
C HIS A 8 8.08 -34.84 5.54
N LEU A 9 7.28 -34.01 4.86
CA LEU A 9 6.37 -33.05 5.50
C LEU A 9 4.98 -33.63 5.77
N HIS A 10 4.68 -34.82 5.23
CA HIS A 10 3.33 -35.39 5.19
C HIS A 10 3.29 -36.82 5.71
N THR A 11 2.10 -37.23 6.10
CA THR A 11 1.78 -38.60 6.48
C THR A 11 1.99 -39.56 5.31
N PRO A 12 2.26 -40.84 5.58
CA PRO A 12 2.36 -41.86 4.53
C PRO A 12 1.13 -41.91 3.61
N GLU A 13 -0.06 -41.65 4.16
CA GLU A 13 -1.32 -41.65 3.42
C GLU A 13 -1.41 -40.48 2.42
N CYS A 14 -1.11 -39.25 2.86
CA CYS A 14 -1.10 -38.11 1.94
C CYS A 14 0.05 -38.20 0.92
N ASN A 15 1.18 -38.80 1.28
CA ASN A 15 2.29 -39.03 0.36
C ASN A 15 1.91 -39.95 -0.82
N GLN A 16 1.07 -40.96 -0.60
CA GLN A 16 0.56 -41.80 -1.70
C GLN A 16 -0.23 -40.99 -2.73
N LEU A 17 -1.07 -40.06 -2.28
CA LEU A 17 -1.83 -39.17 -3.17
C LEU A 17 -0.93 -38.18 -3.92
N ILE A 18 0.12 -37.69 -3.26
CA ILE A 18 1.12 -36.80 -3.86
C ILE A 18 1.88 -37.52 -4.98
N ASP A 19 2.26 -38.77 -4.77
CA ASP A 19 2.98 -39.56 -5.77
C ASP A 19 2.07 -39.91 -6.96
N LEU A 20 0.78 -40.21 -6.71
CA LEU A 20 -0.22 -40.34 -7.78
C LEU A 20 -0.37 -39.05 -8.61
N LEU A 21 -0.34 -37.88 -7.95
CA LEU A 21 -0.40 -36.59 -8.64
C LEU A 21 0.86 -36.35 -9.50
N LYS A 22 2.04 -36.66 -8.97
CA LYS A 22 3.31 -36.56 -9.71
C LYS A 22 3.29 -37.46 -10.94
N ASN A 23 2.86 -38.72 -10.80
CA ASN A 23 2.75 -39.66 -11.91
C ASN A 23 1.75 -39.17 -12.97
N CYS A 24 0.58 -38.66 -12.56
CA CYS A 24 -0.39 -38.06 -13.49
C CYS A 24 0.23 -36.89 -14.28
N HIS A 25 1.00 -36.03 -13.62
CA HIS A 25 1.67 -34.90 -14.27
C HIS A 25 2.83 -35.31 -15.20
N GLU A 26 3.50 -36.42 -14.91
CA GLU A 26 4.55 -36.98 -15.76
C GLU A 26 3.99 -37.62 -17.03
N GLU A 27 2.89 -38.36 -16.90
CA GLU A 27 2.16 -38.95 -18.02
C GLU A 27 1.47 -37.88 -18.88
N ASN A 28 0.96 -36.81 -18.25
CA ASN A 28 0.15 -35.78 -18.89
C ASN A 28 0.86 -34.41 -18.90
N LYS A 29 2.09 -34.35 -19.44
CA LYS A 29 2.94 -33.13 -19.42
C LYS A 29 2.26 -31.85 -19.92
N PHE A 30 1.44 -31.95 -20.97
CA PHE A 30 0.67 -30.82 -21.51
C PHE A 30 -0.78 -30.83 -21.01
N ALA A 31 -1.38 -32.01 -20.87
CA ALA A 31 -2.78 -32.15 -20.51
C ALA A 31 -3.08 -31.85 -19.02
N LYS A 32 -2.04 -31.78 -18.16
CA LYS A 32 -2.18 -31.28 -16.79
C LYS A 32 -2.67 -29.82 -16.73
N PHE A 33 -2.35 -29.00 -17.73
CA PHE A 33 -2.76 -27.59 -17.77
C PHE A 33 -4.20 -27.38 -18.24
N ILE A 34 -4.82 -28.40 -18.84
CA ILE A 34 -6.26 -28.41 -19.20
C ILE A 34 -7.11 -29.14 -18.15
N GLY A 35 -6.49 -29.56 -17.04
CA GLY A 35 -7.21 -30.05 -15.87
C GLY A 35 -7.42 -31.57 -15.78
N VAL A 36 -6.72 -32.37 -16.57
CA VAL A 36 -6.84 -33.85 -16.54
C VAL A 36 -6.54 -34.43 -15.15
N CYS A 37 -5.60 -33.83 -14.42
CA CYS A 37 -5.22 -34.30 -13.08
C CYS A 37 -5.99 -33.61 -11.93
N ASN A 38 -7.02 -32.80 -12.22
CA ASN A 38 -7.72 -31.99 -11.20
C ASN A 38 -8.38 -32.84 -10.11
N THR A 39 -8.87 -34.04 -10.44
CA THR A 39 -9.48 -34.94 -9.45
C THR A 39 -8.46 -35.41 -8.40
N ILE A 40 -7.23 -35.71 -8.84
CA ILE A 40 -6.14 -36.13 -7.94
C ILE A 40 -5.63 -34.93 -7.14
N ASP A 41 -5.52 -33.75 -7.77
CA ASP A 41 -5.15 -32.51 -7.09
C ASP A 41 -6.13 -32.18 -5.95
N GLN A 42 -7.44 -32.34 -6.17
CA GLN A 42 -8.46 -32.17 -5.13
C GLN A 42 -8.29 -33.14 -3.96
N GLN A 43 -7.94 -34.41 -4.24
CA GLN A 43 -7.68 -35.40 -3.19
C GLN A 43 -6.45 -35.03 -2.35
N VAL A 44 -5.36 -34.61 -2.99
CA VAL A 44 -4.17 -34.10 -2.30
C VAL A 44 -4.52 -32.91 -1.42
N VAL A 45 -5.21 -31.91 -1.97
CA VAL A 45 -5.62 -30.71 -1.20
C VAL A 45 -6.48 -31.06 0.01
N ASN A 46 -7.41 -32.00 -0.14
CA ASN A 46 -8.27 -32.43 0.97
C ASN A 46 -7.47 -33.16 2.06
N CYS A 47 -6.55 -34.04 1.67
CA CYS A 47 -5.68 -34.76 2.60
C CYS A 47 -4.80 -33.78 3.41
N LEU A 48 -4.12 -32.86 2.72
CA LEU A 48 -3.26 -31.85 3.34
C LEU A 48 -4.03 -30.88 4.25
N ARG A 49 -5.30 -30.60 3.93
CA ARG A 49 -6.19 -29.82 4.83
C ARG A 49 -6.55 -30.60 6.09
N GLY A 50 -6.73 -31.91 6.00
CA GLY A 50 -6.93 -32.81 7.14
C GLY A 50 -5.73 -32.77 8.09
N GLU A 51 -4.53 -33.02 7.56
CA GLU A 51 -3.27 -32.97 8.35
C GLU A 51 -3.10 -31.65 9.10
N ARG A 52 -3.40 -30.53 8.43
CA ARG A 52 -3.29 -29.21 9.05
C ARG A 52 -4.28 -29.04 10.19
N ARG A 53 -5.51 -29.53 10.04
CA ARG A 53 -6.54 -29.45 11.11
C ARG A 53 -6.14 -30.29 12.32
N GLU A 54 -5.61 -31.48 12.11
CA GLU A 54 -5.14 -32.36 13.18
C GLU A 54 -3.93 -31.77 13.92
N ARG A 55 -2.94 -31.24 13.19
CA ARG A 55 -1.80 -30.52 13.79
C ARG A 55 -2.25 -29.32 14.62
N THR A 56 -3.20 -28.54 14.09
CA THR A 56 -3.72 -27.36 14.80
C THR A 56 -4.55 -27.76 16.02
N GLY A 57 -5.32 -28.85 15.94
CA GLY A 57 -6.15 -29.36 17.03
C GLY A 57 -5.35 -29.96 18.19
N GLY A 58 -4.24 -30.64 17.91
CA GLY A 58 -3.34 -31.20 18.93
C GLY A 58 -2.45 -30.16 19.62
N GLN A 59 -2.27 -28.97 19.03
CA GLN A 59 -1.35 -27.95 19.55
C GLN A 59 -1.93 -27.13 20.72
N ILE A 60 -3.22 -27.28 21.01
CA ILE A 60 -3.88 -26.58 22.12
C ILE A 60 -3.44 -27.15 23.50
N GLU A 61 -2.98 -28.40 23.57
CA GLU A 61 -2.59 -29.05 24.84
C GLU A 61 -1.10 -28.92 25.21
N LEU A 62 -0.25 -28.39 24.32
CA LEU A 62 1.20 -28.23 24.53
C LEU A 62 1.60 -26.79 24.83
N THR A 63 0.88 -26.13 25.75
CA THR A 63 1.30 -24.83 26.26
C THR A 63 2.49 -25.04 27.20
N MET A 64 3.71 -24.73 26.71
CA MET A 64 4.92 -24.69 27.52
C MET A 64 4.72 -23.73 28.70
N SER A 65 5.20 -24.11 29.89
CA SER A 65 5.11 -23.22 31.04
C SER A 65 6.02 -22.00 30.82
N ALA A 66 5.73 -20.88 31.50
CA ALA A 66 6.57 -19.68 31.42
C ALA A 66 8.05 -19.98 31.78
N ALA A 67 8.28 -20.93 32.70
CA ALA A 67 9.63 -21.36 33.08
C ALA A 67 10.37 -22.12 31.98
N ASP A 68 9.64 -22.87 31.14
CA ASP A 68 10.23 -23.61 30.01
C ASP A 68 10.59 -22.67 28.85
N LEU A 69 9.94 -21.50 28.75
CA LEU A 69 10.20 -20.50 27.72
C LEU A 69 11.40 -19.59 28.05
N GLU A 70 11.80 -19.48 29.32
CA GLU A 70 12.88 -18.60 29.78
C GLU A 70 14.23 -18.87 29.08
N GLY A 71 14.49 -20.14 28.70
CA GLY A 71 15.68 -20.52 27.94
C GLY A 71 15.64 -20.17 26.45
N TYR A 72 14.46 -19.82 25.92
CA TYR A 72 14.25 -19.44 24.52
C TYR A 72 14.22 -17.92 24.32
N TYR A 73 14.04 -17.14 25.38
CA TYR A 73 14.14 -15.69 25.29
C TYR A 73 15.60 -15.26 25.13
N LEU A 74 15.81 -14.30 24.23
CA LEU A 74 17.11 -13.69 23.97
C LEU A 74 17.63 -13.05 25.27
N ARG A 75 18.81 -13.47 25.72
CA ARG A 75 19.58 -12.75 26.74
C ARG A 75 20.53 -11.81 26.03
N GLU A 76 20.30 -10.51 26.19
CA GLU A 76 21.13 -9.50 25.55
C GLU A 76 22.47 -9.38 26.26
N GLU A 77 23.51 -9.90 25.62
CA GLU A 77 24.89 -9.66 26.01
C GLU A 77 25.44 -8.50 25.15
N PRO A 78 26.14 -7.52 25.72
CA PRO A 78 26.73 -6.42 24.96
C PRO A 78 27.66 -6.94 23.86
N GLN A 79 27.35 -6.65 22.61
CA GLN A 79 28.17 -7.08 21.49
C GLN A 79 29.10 -5.96 21.04
N THR A 80 30.34 -6.31 20.68
CA THR A 80 31.27 -5.38 20.04
C THR A 80 31.43 -5.77 18.58
N ILE A 81 30.91 -4.96 17.67
CA ILE A 81 31.06 -5.17 16.22
C ILE A 81 31.93 -4.03 15.67
N CYS A 82 33.01 -4.38 14.98
CA CYS A 82 33.94 -3.41 14.39
C CYS A 82 34.51 -2.39 15.40
N GLY A 83 34.71 -2.80 16.66
CA GLY A 83 35.23 -1.94 17.72
C GLY A 83 34.21 -0.97 18.32
N GLN A 84 32.93 -1.07 17.93
CA GLN A 84 31.83 -0.31 18.53
C GLN A 84 30.96 -1.23 19.37
N THR A 85 30.67 -0.81 20.60
CA THR A 85 29.69 -1.49 21.46
C THR A 85 28.30 -1.21 20.91
N ILE A 86 27.58 -2.26 20.56
CA ILE A 86 26.20 -2.18 20.10
C ILE A 86 25.30 -2.16 21.33
N PRO A 87 24.49 -1.11 21.52
CA PRO A 87 23.51 -1.06 22.59
C PRO A 87 22.45 -2.15 22.39
N SER A 88 21.75 -2.50 23.47
CA SER A 88 20.60 -3.41 23.39
C SER A 88 19.56 -2.90 22.39
N ILE A 89 18.80 -3.82 21.76
CA ILE A 89 17.69 -3.41 20.88
C ILE A 89 16.57 -2.72 21.68
N VAL A 90 16.47 -2.98 22.98
CA VAL A 90 15.50 -2.31 23.85
C VAL A 90 15.90 -0.86 24.15
N ASP A 91 17.19 -0.53 23.98
CA ASP A 91 17.74 0.81 24.18
C ASP A 91 17.83 1.61 22.87
N ASP A 92 17.51 1.01 21.71
CA ASP A 92 17.55 1.65 20.38
C ASP A 92 16.31 2.51 20.07
N TYR A 93 15.57 2.92 21.11
CA TYR A 93 14.42 3.81 20.93
C TYR A 93 14.89 5.24 20.65
N VAL A 94 14.54 5.75 19.47
CA VAL A 94 14.77 7.14 19.08
C VAL A 94 13.54 7.97 19.43
N PRO A 95 13.61 8.92 20.39
CA PRO A 95 12.44 9.70 20.83
C PRO A 95 11.77 10.51 19.72
N ASP A 96 12.58 11.09 18.83
CA ASP A 96 12.13 11.94 17.71
C ASP A 96 12.24 11.21 16.38
N TYR A 97 11.75 9.97 16.34
CA TYR A 97 11.82 9.17 15.13
C TYR A 97 10.88 9.72 14.04
N PRO A 98 11.37 9.98 12.82
CA PRO A 98 10.55 10.65 11.81
C PRO A 98 9.33 9.82 11.39
N SER A 99 8.24 10.51 11.04
CA SER A 99 7.01 9.86 10.62
C SER A 99 7.21 9.00 9.36
N THR A 100 6.28 8.09 9.07
CA THR A 100 6.30 7.32 7.81
C THR A 100 6.32 8.25 6.59
N VAL A 101 5.65 9.41 6.67
CA VAL A 101 5.64 10.37 5.57
C VAL A 101 7.03 10.97 5.38
N ASP A 102 7.65 11.44 6.46
CA ASP A 102 8.97 12.07 6.43
C ASP A 102 10.09 11.13 5.97
N ARG A 103 9.99 9.85 6.33
CA ARG A 103 11.01 8.85 5.96
C ARG A 103 10.95 8.44 4.50
N PHE A 104 9.75 8.32 3.94
CA PHE A 104 9.55 7.62 2.67
C PHE A 104 9.08 8.50 1.52
N PHE A 105 8.59 9.70 1.80
CA PHE A 105 8.00 10.58 0.80
C PHE A 105 8.78 11.89 0.64
N THR A 106 8.94 12.29 -0.61
CA THR A 106 9.38 13.64 -0.98
C THR A 106 8.16 14.50 -1.30
N ARG A 107 8.10 15.70 -0.72
CA ARG A 107 7.01 16.66 -0.93
C ARG A 107 7.24 17.44 -2.22
N TYR A 108 6.25 17.40 -3.10
CA TYR A 108 6.18 18.22 -4.30
C TYR A 108 4.84 18.96 -4.35
N TYR A 109 4.81 20.10 -5.02
CA TYR A 109 3.65 20.96 -5.15
C TYR A 109 3.26 21.08 -6.61
N TYR A 110 1.96 21.01 -6.86
CA TYR A 110 1.37 21.23 -8.17
C TYR A 110 0.43 22.43 -8.12
N GLU A 111 0.69 23.40 -8.99
CA GLU A 111 -0.24 24.50 -9.28
C GLU A 111 -0.66 24.44 -10.74
N HIS A 112 -1.91 24.82 -11.02
CA HIS A 112 -2.41 24.80 -12.38
C HIS A 112 -1.71 25.87 -13.23
N PRO A 113 -1.13 25.51 -14.39
CA PRO A 113 -0.25 26.41 -15.15
C PRO A 113 -0.95 27.65 -15.73
N VAL A 114 -2.26 27.58 -15.94
CA VAL A 114 -3.04 28.66 -16.59
C VAL A 114 -3.62 29.65 -15.58
N ASP A 115 -3.79 29.24 -14.32
CA ASP A 115 -4.61 29.99 -13.36
C ASP A 115 -3.96 29.95 -11.97
N LYS A 116 -2.86 30.69 -11.83
CA LYS A 116 -2.04 30.75 -10.60
C LYS A 116 -2.71 31.55 -9.48
N ASP A 117 -3.68 32.41 -9.82
CA ASP A 117 -4.33 33.29 -8.85
C ASP A 117 -5.41 32.59 -8.01
N ARG A 118 -5.83 31.36 -8.38
CA ARG A 118 -6.89 30.63 -7.68
C ARG A 118 -6.53 30.16 -6.28
N GLN A 119 -5.24 30.09 -5.94
CA GLN A 119 -4.76 29.54 -4.65
C GLN A 119 -5.31 28.13 -4.40
N GLU A 120 -5.23 27.27 -5.43
CA GLU A 120 -5.63 25.85 -5.41
C GLU A 120 -4.41 24.88 -5.50
N PRO A 121 -3.34 25.05 -4.68
CA PRO A 121 -2.18 24.18 -4.72
C PRO A 121 -2.49 22.77 -4.23
N HIS A 122 -1.89 21.79 -4.89
CA HIS A 122 -1.96 20.38 -4.51
C HIS A 122 -0.61 19.92 -3.97
N LEU A 123 -0.64 19.07 -2.95
CA LEU A 123 0.53 18.38 -2.42
C LEU A 123 0.62 16.98 -3.04
N VAL A 124 1.77 16.69 -3.63
CA VAL A 124 2.13 15.39 -4.20
C VAL A 124 3.21 14.78 -3.33
N LEU A 125 2.84 13.80 -2.51
CA LEU A 125 3.81 13.02 -1.73
C LEU A 125 4.34 11.90 -2.61
N PHE A 126 5.59 12.00 -3.02
CA PHE A 126 6.24 11.04 -3.90
C PHE A 126 7.05 10.03 -3.09
N HIS A 127 6.58 8.79 -2.99
CA HIS A 127 7.28 7.74 -2.25
C HIS A 127 8.53 7.25 -3.02
N SER A 128 9.56 6.80 -2.29
CA SER A 128 10.68 6.03 -2.85
C SER A 128 10.27 4.81 -3.72
N ASN A 129 9.10 4.22 -3.51
CA ASN A 129 8.52 3.11 -4.29
C ASN A 129 7.73 3.58 -5.52
N ARG A 130 7.82 4.87 -5.89
CA ARG A 130 7.19 5.49 -7.07
C ARG A 130 5.67 5.47 -7.05
N ILE A 131 5.06 5.44 -5.87
CA ILE A 131 3.64 5.79 -5.69
C ILE A 131 3.54 7.25 -5.28
N CYS A 132 2.49 7.92 -5.70
CA CYS A 132 2.20 9.31 -5.39
C CYS A 132 0.89 9.39 -4.61
N LEU A 133 0.91 10.00 -3.43
CA LEU A 133 -0.32 10.41 -2.76
C LEU A 133 -0.65 11.83 -3.22
N ILE A 134 -1.87 12.01 -3.72
CA ILE A 134 -2.40 13.30 -4.15
C ILE A 134 -3.24 13.86 -3.02
N GLN A 135 -2.91 15.06 -2.54
CA GLN A 135 -3.59 15.74 -1.44
C GLN A 135 -3.82 17.22 -1.78
N LEU A 136 -4.69 17.88 -1.02
CA LEU A 136 -4.70 19.35 -1.00
C LEU A 136 -3.46 19.83 -0.25
N ALA A 137 -2.78 20.85 -0.76
CA ALA A 137 -1.73 21.48 0.02
C ALA A 137 -2.34 22.26 1.20
N PRO A 138 -1.65 22.39 2.36
CA PRO A 138 -2.15 23.13 3.51
C PRO A 138 -2.60 24.56 3.20
N GLU A 139 -1.99 25.17 2.19
CA GLU A 139 -2.26 26.53 1.72
C GLU A 139 -3.49 26.63 0.80
N HIS A 140 -4.15 25.51 0.48
CA HIS A 140 -5.30 25.48 -0.43
C HIS A 140 -6.51 26.27 0.12
N VAL A 141 -7.10 27.12 -0.72
CA VAL A 141 -8.21 28.03 -0.35
C VAL A 141 -9.39 27.32 0.32
N ALA A 142 -9.70 26.09 -0.08
CA ALA A 142 -10.76 25.27 0.53
C ALA A 142 -10.64 25.12 2.06
N PHE A 143 -9.43 25.07 2.63
CA PHE A 143 -9.27 24.99 4.08
C PHE A 143 -9.74 26.27 4.79
N ARG A 144 -9.51 27.44 4.17
CA ARG A 144 -9.97 28.74 4.71
C ARG A 144 -11.48 28.91 4.60
N LEU A 145 -12.08 28.41 3.52
CA LEU A 145 -13.54 28.46 3.30
C LEU A 145 -14.30 27.40 4.12
N GLY A 146 -13.57 26.41 4.66
CA GLY A 146 -14.13 25.29 5.40
C GLY A 146 -14.74 24.25 4.47
N ILE A 147 -14.23 23.03 4.54
CA ILE A 147 -14.66 21.93 3.67
C ILE A 147 -15.94 21.31 4.21
N LYS A 148 -16.97 21.25 3.37
CA LYS A 148 -18.29 20.68 3.67
C LYS A 148 -18.39 19.22 3.25
N SER A 149 -17.93 18.88 2.05
CA SER A 149 -17.99 17.52 1.53
C SER A 149 -16.99 17.25 0.41
N VAL A 150 -16.74 15.96 0.14
CA VAL A 150 -15.95 15.48 -0.99
C VAL A 150 -16.76 14.48 -1.80
N SER A 151 -16.70 14.59 -3.12
CA SER A 151 -17.30 13.63 -4.05
C SER A 151 -16.26 13.10 -5.05
N PHE A 152 -16.26 11.78 -5.26
CA PHE A 152 -15.47 11.10 -6.29
C PHE A 152 -16.24 10.90 -7.60
N GLU A 153 -17.50 11.36 -7.66
CA GLU A 153 -18.32 11.35 -8.87
C GLU A 153 -17.92 12.52 -9.78
N VAL A 154 -17.07 12.23 -10.77
CA VAL A 154 -16.57 13.24 -11.71
C VAL A 154 -17.26 13.06 -13.05
N GLY A 155 -18.29 13.87 -13.31
CA GLY A 155 -19.07 13.81 -14.54
C GLY A 155 -19.93 12.53 -14.60
N LYS A 156 -19.60 11.61 -15.52
CA LYS A 156 -20.30 10.31 -15.67
C LYS A 156 -19.51 9.13 -15.09
N ILE A 157 -18.36 9.39 -14.47
CA ILE A 157 -17.44 8.34 -14.01
C ILE A 157 -17.21 8.54 -12.52
N ASP A 158 -17.65 7.58 -11.72
CA ASP A 158 -17.28 7.49 -10.32
C ASP A 158 -15.88 6.86 -10.20
N ARG A 159 -14.92 7.63 -9.69
CA ARG A 159 -13.52 7.19 -9.50
C ARG A 159 -13.41 6.13 -8.40
N SER A 160 -14.42 6.00 -7.53
CA SER A 160 -14.47 5.01 -6.46
C SER A 160 -14.65 3.57 -6.96
N GLN A 161 -15.22 3.40 -8.16
CA GLN A 161 -15.44 2.10 -8.79
C GLN A 161 -14.21 1.55 -9.55
N ASN A 162 -13.04 2.18 -9.39
CA ASN A 162 -11.81 1.78 -10.06
C ASN A 162 -11.26 0.47 -9.47
N HIS A 163 -11.42 -0.64 -10.19
CA HIS A 163 -10.93 -1.95 -9.78
C HIS A 163 -9.53 -2.24 -10.34
N VAL A 164 -8.52 -2.29 -9.46
CA VAL A 164 -7.12 -2.54 -9.82
C VAL A 164 -6.65 -3.88 -9.26
N SER A 165 -6.10 -4.76 -10.10
CA SER A 165 -5.64 -6.08 -9.66
C SER A 165 -4.25 -6.47 -10.20
N GLY A 166 -3.59 -7.38 -9.47
CA GLY A 166 -2.31 -7.99 -9.85
C GLY A 166 -1.09 -7.05 -9.79
N LYS A 167 0.11 -7.62 -9.93
CA LYS A 167 1.40 -6.89 -9.84
C LYS A 167 1.52 -5.76 -10.87
N LYS A 168 0.93 -5.95 -12.05
CA LYS A 168 0.93 -4.94 -13.14
C LYS A 168 -0.14 -3.86 -12.97
N LYS A 169 -0.93 -3.90 -11.88
CA LYS A 169 -2.06 -2.98 -11.65
C LYS A 169 -3.00 -2.95 -12.87
N SER A 170 -3.47 -4.12 -13.28
CA SER A 170 -4.39 -4.29 -14.41
C SER A 170 -5.78 -3.77 -14.03
N GLY A 171 -6.54 -3.24 -15.00
CA GLY A 171 -7.86 -2.62 -14.76
C GLY A 171 -7.81 -1.20 -14.20
N GLY A 172 -6.65 -0.74 -13.70
CA GLY A 172 -6.48 0.62 -13.20
C GLY A 172 -6.60 1.69 -14.29
N MET A 173 -7.48 2.65 -14.05
CA MET A 173 -7.70 3.80 -14.91
C MET A 173 -6.43 4.64 -15.06
N ILE A 174 -6.10 5.05 -16.29
CA ILE A 174 -5.00 5.99 -16.52
C ILE A 174 -5.52 7.40 -16.29
N VAL A 175 -4.90 8.12 -15.37
CA VAL A 175 -5.16 9.53 -15.08
C VAL A 175 -4.04 10.38 -15.65
N GLN A 176 -4.42 11.56 -16.16
CA GLN A 176 -3.49 12.60 -16.58
C GLN A 176 -3.33 13.62 -15.45
N ALA A 177 -2.30 14.47 -15.51
CA ALA A 177 -2.03 15.47 -14.48
C ALA A 177 -3.21 16.45 -14.28
N ASP A 178 -3.94 16.78 -15.35
CA ASP A 178 -5.08 17.70 -15.33
C ASP A 178 -6.43 17.01 -15.04
N SER A 179 -6.47 15.67 -15.02
CA SER A 179 -7.68 14.89 -14.79
C SER A 179 -8.28 15.20 -13.43
N THR A 180 -9.57 15.51 -13.37
CA THR A 180 -10.27 15.69 -12.09
C THR A 180 -10.50 14.33 -11.42
N LEU A 181 -10.02 14.21 -10.18
CA LEU A 181 -10.13 13.03 -9.33
C LEU A 181 -11.28 13.12 -8.33
N ALA A 182 -11.51 14.30 -7.78
CA ALA A 182 -12.56 14.56 -6.81
C ALA A 182 -13.04 16.01 -6.89
N LEU A 183 -14.22 16.26 -6.36
CA LEU A 183 -14.81 17.58 -6.14
C LEU A 183 -14.87 17.84 -4.64
N VAL A 184 -14.36 18.98 -4.21
CA VAL A 184 -14.38 19.44 -2.81
C VAL A 184 -15.35 20.60 -2.74
N THR A 185 -16.45 20.44 -2.01
CA THR A 185 -17.45 21.49 -1.79
C THR A 185 -17.19 22.14 -0.44
N CYS A 186 -17.15 23.46 -0.40
CA CYS A 186 -16.95 24.23 0.83
C CYS A 186 -18.29 24.71 1.42
N ASN A 187 -18.23 25.30 2.61
CA ASN A 187 -19.41 25.80 3.33
C ASN A 187 -20.11 26.96 2.63
N ASP A 188 -19.39 27.73 1.81
CA ASP A 188 -19.92 28.80 0.98
C ASP A 188 -20.48 28.30 -0.37
N GLU A 189 -20.64 26.97 -0.52
CA GLU A 189 -21.05 26.28 -1.75
C GLU A 189 -20.05 26.39 -2.92
N SER A 190 -18.86 26.96 -2.70
CA SER A 190 -17.80 26.91 -3.70
C SER A 190 -17.30 25.48 -3.92
N VAL A 191 -16.96 25.15 -5.16
CA VAL A 191 -16.54 23.79 -5.55
C VAL A 191 -15.17 23.83 -6.20
N PHE A 192 -14.21 23.12 -5.60
CA PHE A 192 -12.84 23.00 -6.07
C PHE A 192 -12.59 21.62 -6.68
N LYS A 193 -11.82 21.60 -7.78
CA LYS A 193 -11.49 20.37 -8.49
C LYS A 193 -10.13 19.87 -8.05
N VAL A 194 -10.10 18.68 -7.49
CA VAL A 194 -8.85 18.00 -7.16
C VAL A 194 -8.32 17.31 -8.40
N ARG A 195 -7.08 17.62 -8.79
CA ARG A 195 -6.46 17.17 -10.03
C ARG A 195 -5.51 16.00 -9.82
N GLY A 196 -5.25 15.25 -10.88
CA GLY A 196 -4.33 14.12 -10.90
C GLY A 196 -2.91 14.47 -10.48
N CYS A 197 -2.46 15.70 -10.80
CA CYS A 197 -1.11 16.28 -10.61
C CYS A 197 0.02 15.53 -11.34
N VAL A 198 -0.09 14.22 -11.48
CA VAL A 198 0.85 13.34 -12.15
C VAL A 198 0.10 12.43 -13.12
N GLN A 199 0.78 12.02 -14.20
CA GLN A 199 0.26 11.00 -15.09
C GLN A 199 0.59 9.61 -14.53
N GLY A 200 -0.40 8.72 -14.47
CA GLY A 200 -0.19 7.36 -13.96
C GLY A 200 -1.46 6.53 -13.89
N LYS A 201 -1.36 5.34 -13.31
CA LYS A 201 -2.52 4.51 -13.00
C LYS A 201 -3.10 4.94 -11.65
N LEU A 202 -4.40 5.23 -11.61
CA LEU A 202 -5.13 5.38 -10.37
C LEU A 202 -5.17 4.01 -9.68
N VAL A 203 -4.58 3.92 -8.48
CA VAL A 203 -4.53 2.69 -7.69
C VAL A 203 -5.70 2.65 -6.72
N GLU A 204 -5.98 3.76 -6.05
CA GLU A 204 -6.98 3.85 -4.99
C GLU A 204 -7.45 5.30 -4.81
N VAL A 205 -8.69 5.48 -4.34
CA VAL A 205 -9.21 6.74 -3.80
C VAL A 205 -9.56 6.56 -2.34
N ASN A 206 -9.33 7.58 -1.52
CA ASN A 206 -9.56 7.49 -0.07
C ASN A 206 -11.04 7.73 0.26
N GLN A 207 -11.85 6.67 0.28
CA GLN A 207 -13.29 6.82 0.58
C GLN A 207 -13.56 7.34 2.01
N ARG A 208 -12.58 7.26 2.93
CA ARG A 208 -12.73 7.74 4.31
C ARG A 208 -12.99 9.24 4.39
N VAL A 209 -12.45 10.03 3.44
CA VAL A 209 -12.63 11.49 3.44
C VAL A 209 -14.07 11.92 3.14
N VAL A 210 -14.91 11.02 2.61
CA VAL A 210 -16.35 11.26 2.41
C VAL A 210 -17.09 11.22 3.75
N GLN A 211 -16.62 10.38 4.68
CA GLN A 211 -17.21 10.21 6.01
C GLN A 211 -16.62 11.22 7.01
N ASP A 212 -15.32 11.51 6.89
CA ASP A 212 -14.59 12.46 7.74
C ASP A 212 -13.72 13.39 6.89
N VAL A 213 -14.25 14.58 6.59
CA VAL A 213 -13.53 15.63 5.85
C VAL A 213 -12.35 16.20 6.63
N GLY A 214 -12.30 16.02 7.96
CA GLY A 214 -11.19 16.44 8.81
C GLY A 214 -9.88 15.73 8.50
N LEU A 215 -9.94 14.59 7.78
CA LEU A 215 -8.76 13.89 7.30
C LEU A 215 -7.97 14.69 6.27
N LEU A 216 -8.60 15.51 5.42
CA LEU A 216 -7.95 16.17 4.28
C LEU A 216 -6.78 17.08 4.67
N GLY A 217 -6.79 17.63 5.89
CA GLY A 217 -5.70 18.48 6.41
C GLY A 217 -4.52 17.70 7.00
N ARG A 218 -4.60 16.37 7.07
CA ARG A 218 -3.54 15.52 7.64
C ARG A 218 -2.66 14.99 6.52
N GLU A 219 -1.38 15.33 6.55
CA GLU A 219 -0.44 14.84 5.56
C GLU A 219 -0.31 13.30 5.62
N GLY A 220 -0.22 12.65 4.46
CA GLY A 220 -0.28 11.19 4.34
C GLY A 220 -1.71 10.66 4.45
N ASP A 221 -2.34 10.76 5.62
CA ASP A 221 -3.65 10.15 5.89
C ASP A 221 -4.82 10.79 5.12
N GLY A 222 -4.71 12.08 4.86
CA GLY A 222 -5.67 12.92 4.12
C GLY A 222 -5.57 12.83 2.61
N PHE A 223 -4.91 11.81 2.08
CA PHE A 223 -4.78 11.65 0.64
C PHE A 223 -6.15 11.48 -0.01
N ILE A 224 -6.26 11.94 -1.26
CA ILE A 224 -7.48 11.85 -2.06
C ILE A 224 -7.36 10.66 -3.02
N ALA A 225 -6.18 10.49 -3.61
CA ALA A 225 -5.89 9.38 -4.50
C ALA A 225 -4.44 8.90 -4.38
N VAL A 226 -4.25 7.60 -4.63
CA VAL A 226 -2.95 6.99 -4.88
C VAL A 226 -2.78 6.81 -6.37
N VAL A 227 -1.77 7.47 -6.94
CA VAL A 227 -1.44 7.36 -8.36
C VAL A 227 -0.08 6.70 -8.50
N MET A 228 0.04 5.76 -9.44
CA MET A 228 1.29 5.07 -9.74
C MET A 228 1.77 5.49 -11.14
N PRO A 229 2.73 6.44 -11.24
CA PRO A 229 3.43 6.73 -12.47
C PRO A 229 4.17 5.52 -13.04
N LYS A 230 4.48 5.60 -14.33
CA LYS A 230 5.41 4.65 -14.93
C LYS A 230 6.85 4.99 -14.46
N PRO A 231 7.67 3.98 -14.16
CA PRO A 231 9.08 4.18 -13.79
C PRO A 231 9.84 5.15 -14.71
N GLU A 232 9.64 5.02 -16.02
CA GLU A 232 10.37 5.79 -17.03
C GLU A 232 9.94 7.27 -17.07
N GLN A 233 8.78 7.59 -16.49
CA GLN A 233 8.21 8.94 -16.51
C GLN A 233 8.44 9.71 -15.20
N CYS A 234 8.96 9.06 -14.15
CA CYS A 234 9.06 9.64 -12.81
C CYS A 234 9.89 10.93 -12.77
N GLU A 235 11.06 10.95 -13.40
CA GLU A 235 11.93 12.15 -13.41
C GLU A 235 11.32 13.29 -14.22
N ALA A 236 10.69 12.98 -15.36
CA ALA A 236 9.98 13.98 -16.16
C ALA A 236 8.75 14.55 -15.45
N ILE A 237 8.11 13.77 -14.57
CA ILE A 237 7.01 14.23 -13.71
C ILE A 237 7.54 15.16 -12.63
N LYS A 238 8.60 14.75 -11.91
CA LYS A 238 9.23 15.58 -10.87
C LYS A 238 9.64 16.96 -11.40
N GLY A 239 10.25 17.01 -12.58
CA GLY A 239 10.65 18.28 -13.21
C GLY A 239 9.50 19.22 -13.62
N LYS A 240 8.23 18.77 -13.54
CA LYS A 240 7.03 19.60 -13.75
C LYS A 240 6.38 20.03 -12.44
N LEU A 241 6.85 19.52 -11.31
CA LEU A 241 6.36 19.86 -9.99
C LEU A 241 7.34 20.80 -9.31
N MET A 242 6.86 21.53 -8.31
CA MET A 242 7.67 22.43 -7.50
C MET A 242 8.10 21.71 -6.23
N THR A 243 9.34 21.90 -5.81
CA THR A 243 9.80 21.52 -4.47
C THR A 243 9.21 22.47 -3.42
N ARG A 244 9.38 22.13 -2.13
CA ARG A 244 8.98 23.02 -1.02
C ARG A 244 9.65 24.39 -1.09
N GLU A 245 10.89 24.44 -1.53
CA GLU A 245 11.70 25.68 -1.64
C GLU A 245 11.24 26.57 -2.80
N GLU A 246 10.81 25.96 -3.91
CA GLU A 246 10.28 26.67 -5.08
C GLU A 246 8.85 27.15 -4.89
N PHE A 247 8.09 26.50 -3.99
CA PHE A 247 6.69 26.83 -3.76
C PHE A 247 6.53 28.11 -2.90
N PRO A 248 5.86 29.16 -3.41
CA PRO A 248 5.81 30.48 -2.76
C PRO A 248 5.07 30.51 -1.41
N GLY A 249 4.27 29.49 -1.08
CA GLY A 249 3.63 29.31 0.23
C GLY A 249 4.56 28.76 1.31
N GLY A 250 5.81 28.43 0.98
CA GLY A 250 6.77 27.74 1.84
C GLY A 250 7.56 28.59 2.85
N LYS A 251 7.08 29.77 3.25
CA LYS A 251 7.72 30.47 4.38
C LYS A 251 7.41 29.70 5.66
N ASN A 252 8.43 29.07 6.23
CA ASN A 252 8.42 28.31 7.47
C ASN A 252 7.50 28.93 8.54
N THR A 253 6.38 28.27 8.82
CA THR A 253 5.77 28.33 10.16
C THR A 253 6.51 27.32 11.02
N GLY A 254 7.71 27.71 11.43
CA GLY A 254 8.55 26.98 12.37
C GLY A 254 9.02 27.96 13.43
N GLU A 255 8.11 28.33 14.32
CA GLU A 255 8.34 28.74 15.72
C GLU A 255 7.19 28.17 16.55
#